data_AF-A0A955BWU2-F1
#
_entry.id   AF-A0A955BWU2-F1
#
_cell.length_a   1.000
_cell.length_b   1.000
_cell.length_c   1.000
_cell.angle_alpha   90.00
_cell.angle_beta   90.00
_cell.angle_gamma   90.00
#
_symmetry.space_group_name_H-M   'P 1'
#
loop_
_entity.id
_entity.type
_entity.pdbx_description
1 polymer ?
#
loop_
_entity_poly.entity_id
_entity_poly.type
_entity_poly.pdbx_seq_one_letter_code
_entity_poly.pdbx_strand_id
1 'polypeptide(L)'
;VGSNLFNILGVMGVACLAAPTGVPVSPPMLHFDMPVMIAAAALCLPIFFTGWRITRGEGVVLLGLYCVYTAYLVATNDAAIP
;
A
#
# COMPACT_ATOMS: atom_id res chain seq x y z
N VAL A 1 -11.99 -2.27 -2.13
CA VAL A 1 -11.93 -0.97 -2.85
C VAL A 1 -12.38 0.18 -1.96
N GLY A 2 -13.63 0.18 -1.47
CA GLY A 2 -14.15 1.28 -0.64
C GLY A 2 -13.37 1.55 0.65
N SER A 3 -12.87 0.51 1.32
CA SER A 3 -12.03 0.67 2.52
C SER A 3 -10.71 1.42 2.25
N ASN A 4 -10.06 1.20 1.12
CA ASN A 4 -8.84 1.92 0.73
C ASN A 4 -9.14 3.40 0.47
N LEU A 5 -10.24 3.67 -0.23
CA LEU A 5 -10.66 5.05 -0.52
C LEU A 5 -11.04 5.79 0.77
N PHE A 6 -11.78 5.15 1.68
CA PHE A 6 -12.13 5.71 2.98
C PHE A 6 -10.89 5.93 3.86
N ASN A 7 -9.90 5.05 3.83
CA ASN A 7 -8.68 5.22 4.61
C ASN A 7 -7.86 6.43 4.14
N ILE A 8 -7.75 6.64 2.82
CA ILE A 8 -7.01 7.79 2.26
C ILE A 8 -7.80 9.10 2.38
N LEU A 9 -9.10 9.12 2.08
CA LEU A 9 -9.87 10.36 2.09
C LEU A 9 -10.44 10.70 3.47
N GLY A 10 -10.98 9.70 4.16
CA GLY A 10 -11.61 9.87 5.47
C GLY A 10 -10.57 9.91 6.59
N VAL A 11 -9.91 8.78 6.85
CA VAL A 11 -9.00 8.66 8.00
C VAL A 11 -7.78 9.57 7.86
N MET A 12 -7.03 9.45 6.76
CA MET A 12 -5.84 10.28 6.53
C MET A 12 -6.20 11.75 6.34
N GLY A 13 -7.28 12.06 5.63
CA GLY A 13 -7.77 13.44 5.48
C GLY A 13 -8.07 14.11 6.82
N VAL A 14 -8.79 13.42 7.71
CA VAL A 14 -9.07 13.91 9.08
C VAL A 14 -7.77 14.00 9.90
N ALA A 15 -6.86 13.03 9.79
CA ALA A 15 -5.58 13.07 10.48
C ALA A 15 -4.74 14.30 10.10
N CYS A 16 -4.72 14.67 8.81
CA CYS A 16 -4.04 15.88 8.34
C CYS A 16 -4.69 17.16 8.88
N LEU A 17 -6.02 17.22 8.98
CA LEU A 17 -6.72 18.38 9.56
C LEU A 17 -6.47 18.51 11.07
N ALA A 18 -6.36 17.37 11.76
CA ALA A 18 -6.09 17.32 13.20
C ALA A 18 -4.62 17.59 13.56
N ALA A 19 -3.69 17.49 12.61
CA ALA A 19 -2.26 17.71 12.81
C ALA A 19 -1.80 19.07 12.24
N PRO A 20 -1.83 20.16 13.03
CA PRO A 20 -1.56 21.52 12.54
C PRO A 20 -0.11 21.73 12.05
N THR A 21 0.83 20.89 12.48
CA THR A 21 2.23 20.90 12.04
C THR A 21 2.52 19.92 10.91
N GLY A 22 1.49 19.26 10.36
CA GLY A 22 1.62 18.20 9.38
C GLY A 22 1.90 16.82 10.00
N VAL A 23 1.64 15.77 9.22
CA VAL A 23 1.95 14.38 9.58
C VAL A 23 3.39 14.09 9.15
N PRO A 24 4.30 13.70 10.07
CA PRO A 24 5.68 13.40 9.72
C PRO A 24 5.73 12.15 8.82
N VAL A 25 6.41 12.28 7.68
CA VAL A 25 6.59 11.19 6.71
C VAL A 25 8.07 10.87 6.61
N SER A 26 8.43 9.60 6.77
CA SER A 26 9.83 9.16 6.67
C SER A 26 10.29 9.16 5.19
N PRO A 27 11.58 9.42 4.90
CA PRO A 27 12.09 9.35 3.53
C PRO A 27 11.86 7.99 2.83
N PRO A 28 12.02 6.83 3.51
CA PRO A 28 11.69 5.53 2.90
C PRO A 28 10.22 5.42 2.47
N MET A 29 9.28 6.00 3.24
CA MET A 29 7.87 6.00 2.89
C MET A 29 7.61 6.74 1.57
N LEU A 30 8.27 7.88 1.35
CA LEU A 30 8.11 8.68 0.13
C LEU A 30 8.74 8.01 -1.09
N HIS A 31 9.93 7.44 -0.94
CA HIS A 31 10.71 6.93 -2.07
C HIS A 31 10.43 5.47 -2.42
N PHE A 32 9.91 4.66 -1.49
CA PHE A 32 9.68 3.24 -1.69
C PHE A 32 8.22 2.85 -1.47
N ASP A 33 7.68 3.09 -0.28
CA ASP A 33 6.35 2.58 0.08
C ASP A 33 5.24 3.23 -0.78
N MET A 34 5.30 4.54 -1.01
CA MET A 34 4.30 5.27 -1.80
C MET A 34 4.29 4.83 -3.28
N PRO A 35 5.43 4.73 -4.01
CA PRO A 35 5.46 4.12 -5.34
C PRO A 35 4.95 2.68 -5.38
N VAL A 36 5.29 1.84 -4.38
CA VAL A 36 4.81 0.45 -4.30
C VAL A 36 3.28 0.41 -4.14
N MET A 37 2.71 1.27 -3.30
CA MET A 37 1.25 1.40 -3.14
C MET A 37 0.57 1.81 -4.46
N ILE A 38 1.15 2.76 -5.21
CA ILE A 38 0.64 3.17 -6.52
C ILE A 38 0.73 2.02 -7.53
N ALA A 39 1.85 1.31 -7.57
CA ALA A 39 2.03 0.15 -8.44
C ALA A 39 1.04 -0.96 -8.13
N ALA A 40 0.79 -1.25 -6.85
CA ALA A 40 -0.20 -2.22 -6.42
C ALA A 40 -1.63 -1.80 -6.82
N ALA A 41 -1.96 -0.50 -6.70
CA ALA A 41 -3.25 0.03 -7.17
C ALA A 41 -3.40 -0.07 -8.70
N ALA A 42 -2.34 0.23 -9.46
CA ALA A 42 -2.30 0.10 -10.91
C ALA A 42 -2.43 -1.36 -11.35
N LEU A 43 -1.80 -2.30 -10.64
CA LEU A 43 -1.93 -3.74 -10.90
C LEU A 43 -3.37 -4.25 -10.71
N CYS A 44 -4.15 -3.60 -9.85
CA CYS A 44 -5.57 -3.91 -9.70
C CYS A 44 -6.42 -3.46 -10.90
N LEU A 45 -6.00 -2.46 -11.69
CA LEU A 45 -6.75 -1.95 -12.84
C LEU A 45 -7.07 -3.03 -13.89
N PRO A 46 -6.11 -3.81 -14.41
CA PRO A 46 -6.42 -4.88 -15.37
C PRO A 46 -7.37 -5.94 -14.78
N ILE A 47 -7.29 -6.21 -13.48
CA ILE A 47 -8.19 -7.14 -12.77
C ILE A 47 -9.63 -6.61 -12.69
N PHE A 48 -9.83 -5.29 -12.67
CA PHE A 48 -11.17 -4.70 -12.76
C PHE A 48 -11.73 -4.78 -14.19
N PHE A 49 -10.88 -4.74 -15.21
CA PHE A 49 -11.30 -4.88 -16.61
C PHE A 49 -11.63 -6.34 -17.01
N THR A 50 -11.14 -7.35 -16.29
CA THR A 50 -11.40 -8.78 -16.57
C THR A 50 -12.75 -9.31 -16.04
N GLY A 51 -13.73 -8.43 -15.80
CA GLY A 51 -15.10 -8.82 -15.45
C GLY A 51 -15.43 -8.73 -13.95
N TRP A 52 -14.75 -7.83 -13.23
CA TRP A 52 -15.02 -7.52 -11.81
C TRP A 52 -14.88 -8.72 -10.85
N ARG A 53 -14.17 -9.77 -11.27
CA ARG A 53 -13.96 -10.99 -10.49
C ARG A 53 -12.49 -11.30 -10.40
N ILE A 54 -11.99 -11.44 -9.17
CA ILE A 54 -10.64 -11.91 -8.91
C ILE A 54 -10.63 -13.43 -9.05
N THR A 55 -9.88 -13.93 -10.03
CA THR A 55 -9.62 -15.36 -10.21
C THR A 55 -8.64 -15.86 -9.15
N ARG A 56 -8.60 -17.18 -8.93
CA ARG A 56 -7.64 -17.78 -7.97
C ARG A 56 -6.18 -17.48 -8.34
N GLY A 57 -5.87 -17.40 -9.64
CA GLY A 57 -4.52 -17.07 -10.12
C GLY A 57 -4.12 -15.63 -9.78
N GLU A 58 -4.99 -14.65 -10.08
CA GLU A 58 -4.77 -13.24 -9.72
C GLU A 58 -4.67 -13.07 -8.20
N GLY A 59 -5.50 -13.76 -7.43
CA GLY A 59 -5.45 -13.74 -5.97
C GLY A 59 -4.12 -14.27 -5.42
N VAL A 60 -3.58 -15.36 -5.98
CA VAL A 60 -2.27 -15.91 -5.58
C VAL A 60 -1.14 -14.94 -5.93
N VAL A 61 -1.18 -14.29 -7.09
CA VAL A 61 -0.18 -13.28 -7.47
C VAL A 61 -0.21 -12.10 -6.50
N LEU A 62 -1.39 -11.55 -6.21
CA LEU A 62 -1.54 -10.43 -5.27
C LEU A 62 -1.07 -10.81 -3.86
N LEU A 63 -1.43 -12.00 -3.38
CA LEU A 63 -0.98 -12.48 -2.06
C LEU A 63 0.54 -12.70 -2.04
N GLY A 64 1.10 -13.27 -3.10
CA GLY A 64 2.55 -13.48 -3.23
C GLY A 64 3.31 -12.15 -3.20
N LEU A 65 2.86 -11.14 -3.94
CA LEU A 65 3.43 -9.79 -3.91
C LEU A 65 3.35 -9.17 -2.51
N TYR A 66 2.24 -9.35 -1.81
CA TYR A 66 2.10 -8.90 -0.44
C TYR A 66 3.12 -9.58 0.49
N CYS A 67 3.26 -10.90 0.43
CA CYS A 67 4.25 -11.63 1.23
C CYS A 67 5.69 -11.19 0.92
N VAL A 68 6.04 -11.00 -0.35
CA VAL A 68 7.37 -10.51 -0.77
C VAL A 68 7.64 -9.12 -0.20
N TYR A 69 6.68 -8.21 -0.31
CA TYR A 69 6.81 -6.85 0.23
C TYR A 69 6.97 -6.85 1.74
N THR A 70 6.16 -7.63 2.47
CA THR A 70 6.28 -7.76 3.93
C THR A 70 7.61 -8.36 4.35
N ALA A 71 8.06 -9.42 3.67
CA ALA A 71 9.36 -10.04 3.96
C ALA A 71 10.53 -9.08 3.70
N TYR A 72 10.47 -8.32 2.60
CA TYR A 72 11.43 -7.26 2.31
C TYR A 72 11.47 -6.22 3.43
N LEU A 73 10.31 -5.70 3.83
CA LEU A 73 10.22 -4.67 4.86
C LEU A 73 10.74 -5.15 6.22
N VAL A 74 10.42 -6.40 6.61
CA VAL A 74 10.94 -7.03 7.83
C VAL A 74 12.46 -7.17 7.75
N ALA A 75 13.00 -7.75 6.67
CA ALA A 75 14.44 -7.92 6.51
C ALA A 75 15.21 -6.58 6.52
N THR A 76 14.64 -5.53 5.93
CA THR A 76 15.27 -4.20 5.91
C THR A 76 15.12 -3.44 7.23
N ASN A 77 14.05 -3.65 7.99
CA ASN A 77 13.88 -3.03 9.31
C ASN A 77 14.68 -3.75 10.40
N ASP A 78 14.79 -5.07 10.34
CA ASP A 78 15.66 -5.83 11.25
C ASP A 78 17.15 -5.51 11.00
N ALA A 79 17.55 -5.26 9.75
CA ALA A 79 18.90 -4.79 9.43
C ALA A 79 19.22 -3.38 9.95
N ALA A 80 18.22 -2.63 10.44
CA ALA A 80 18.37 -1.30 11.04
C ALA A 80 18.45 -1.33 12.58
N ILE A 81 18.42 -2.52 13.21
CA ILE A 81 18.64 -2.69 14.65
C ILE A 81 20.05 -3.27 14.89
N PRO A 82 21.08 -2.44 15.17
CA PRO A 82 22.22 -2.88 15.96
C PRO A 82 21.87 -2.99 17.46
#